data_AF-A0A930VJI3-F1
#
_entry.id   AF-A0A930VJI3-F1
#
_cell.length_a   1.000
_cell.length_b   1.000
_cell.length_c   1.000
_cell.angle_alpha   90.00
_cell.angle_beta   90.00
_cell.angle_gamma   90.00
#
_symmetry.space_group_name_H-M   'P 1'
#
loop_
_entity.id
_entity.type
_entity.pdbx_description
1 polymer ?
#
loop_
_entity_poly.entity_id
_entity_poly.type
_entity_poly.pdbx_seq_one_letter_code
_entity_poly.pdbx_strand_id
1 'polypeptide(L)'
;MTEQPRDTSALLEALRATVAAAPTPLHPSQLRLLVEEALGPERSRDLRREIHQVVVAAEEHLPMRMTRISPLTASSLANLSSELAAARGWSPQTAERATRTWAAALGHDHLAVTDWPPAAQVEHVASRPPASTTPAVDETALPPQPTPVVAGRDSRNSATELAWPKPNRRLRKVHERSTTGEPVLGVVQTYAGIPLPAFAAATAVVLIGLTVALVVTPPVGWAIAGAAGALAARGLTSAAKFGALAATSTGLEHVPYVLNMRRPKFDQAVSAPWSEVRTEVGSVSVVEMAGRRIQVGPRNRAFAEAVAELAGGRA
;
A
#
# COMPACT_ATOMS: atom_id res chain seq x y z
N MET A 1 13.17 34.66 -8.37
CA MET A 1 14.18 33.79 -9.02
C MET A 1 13.49 33.10 -10.19
N THR A 2 13.76 33.53 -11.41
CA THR A 2 13.31 32.85 -12.63
C THR A 2 14.19 31.62 -12.82
N GLU A 3 13.64 30.42 -12.59
CA GLU A 3 14.32 29.17 -12.94
C GLU A 3 14.57 29.18 -14.45
N GLN A 4 15.84 29.22 -14.86
CA GLN A 4 16.21 29.04 -16.26
C GLN A 4 15.77 27.63 -16.69
N PRO A 5 15.07 27.49 -17.83
CA PRO A 5 14.59 26.18 -18.28
C PRO A 5 15.79 25.26 -18.50
N ARG A 6 15.91 24.23 -17.66
CA ARG A 6 16.93 23.20 -17.83
C ARG A 6 16.62 22.39 -19.06
N ASP A 7 17.63 22.16 -19.89
CA ASP A 7 17.52 21.31 -21.06
C ASP A 7 17.29 19.85 -20.64
N THR A 8 16.08 19.35 -20.86
CA THR A 8 15.65 17.98 -20.53
C THR A 8 15.70 17.03 -21.74
N SER A 9 16.21 17.48 -22.89
CA SER A 9 16.28 16.67 -24.12
C SER A 9 17.09 15.38 -23.91
N ALA A 10 18.27 15.49 -23.28
CA ALA A 10 19.12 14.34 -22.98
C ALA A 10 18.43 13.29 -22.08
N LEU A 11 17.64 13.73 -21.09
CA LEU A 11 16.87 12.82 -20.22
C LEU A 11 15.82 12.06 -21.04
N LEU A 12 15.12 12.77 -21.93
CA LEU A 12 14.09 12.18 -22.77
C LEU A 12 14.68 11.14 -23.73
N GLU A 13 15.81 11.44 -24.36
CA GLU A 13 16.52 10.50 -25.23
C GLU A 13 16.99 9.25 -24.49
N ALA A 14 17.61 9.43 -23.32
CA ALA A 14 18.02 8.32 -22.46
C ALA A 14 16.82 7.45 -22.02
N LEU A 15 15.70 8.09 -21.68
CA LEU A 15 14.48 7.39 -21.30
C LEU A 15 13.87 6.61 -22.47
N ARG A 16 13.82 7.19 -23.68
CA ARG A 16 13.37 6.50 -24.90
C ARG A 16 14.23 5.28 -25.21
N ALA A 17 15.55 5.43 -25.16
CA ALA A 17 16.49 4.32 -25.38
C ALA A 17 16.26 3.20 -24.36
N THR A 18 16.06 3.54 -23.08
CA THR A 18 15.80 2.57 -22.02
C THR A 18 14.48 1.83 -22.21
N VAL A 19 13.41 2.55 -22.57
CA VAL A 19 12.08 1.96 -22.82
C VAL A 19 12.10 1.04 -24.04
N ALA A 20 12.81 1.41 -25.10
CA ALA A 20 12.93 0.60 -26.30
C ALA A 20 13.76 -0.68 -26.09
N ALA A 21 14.80 -0.62 -25.24
CA ALA A 21 15.72 -1.74 -25.03
C ALA A 21 15.21 -2.79 -24.01
N ALA A 22 14.28 -2.43 -23.13
CA ALA A 22 13.95 -3.27 -21.99
C ALA A 22 12.69 -4.15 -22.19
N PRO A 23 12.72 -5.42 -21.74
CA PRO A 23 11.53 -6.25 -21.68
C PRO A 23 10.52 -5.67 -20.67
N THR A 24 9.28 -5.48 -21.10
CA THR A 24 8.20 -4.96 -20.23
C THR A 24 7.73 -6.08 -19.28
N PRO A 25 7.56 -5.83 -17.95
CA PRO A 25 7.67 -4.56 -17.23
C PRO A 25 9.06 -4.28 -16.61
N LEU A 26 9.56 -3.05 -16.80
CA LEU A 26 10.78 -2.51 -16.19
C LEU A 26 10.62 -2.28 -14.68
N HIS A 27 11.53 -2.82 -13.87
CA HIS A 27 11.58 -2.50 -12.44
C HIS A 27 12.15 -1.09 -12.20
N PRO A 28 11.61 -0.26 -11.28
CA PRO A 28 12.05 1.13 -11.08
C PRO A 28 13.54 1.31 -10.76
N SER A 29 14.15 0.36 -10.02
CA SER A 29 15.59 0.41 -9.74
C SER A 29 16.44 0.12 -10.98
N GLN A 30 15.96 -0.75 -11.87
CA GLN A 30 16.64 -1.05 -13.14
C GLN A 30 16.49 0.14 -14.10
N LEU A 31 15.29 0.71 -14.19
CA LEU A 31 15.04 1.94 -14.96
C LEU A 31 16.02 3.05 -14.56
N ARG A 32 16.19 3.28 -13.25
CA ARG A 32 17.12 4.30 -12.75
C ARG A 32 18.54 4.05 -13.24
N LEU A 33 19.05 2.82 -13.07
CA LEU A 33 20.41 2.46 -13.46
C LEU A 33 20.62 2.64 -14.98
N LEU A 34 19.68 2.16 -15.79
CA LEU A 34 19.77 2.25 -17.26
C LEU A 34 19.71 3.71 -17.75
N VAL A 35 18.87 4.55 -17.14
CA VAL A 35 18.79 5.98 -17.48
C VAL A 35 20.07 6.71 -17.04
N GLU A 36 20.59 6.44 -15.84
CA GLU A 36 21.84 7.03 -15.34
C GLU A 36 23.04 6.58 -16.21
N GLU A 37 23.07 5.32 -16.64
CA GLU A 37 24.08 4.76 -17.55
C GLU A 37 24.02 5.43 -18.94
N ALA A 38 22.83 5.55 -19.52
CA ALA A 38 22.64 6.19 -20.82
C ALA A 38 22.98 7.69 -20.82
N LEU A 39 22.78 8.38 -19.70
CA LEU A 39 23.13 9.80 -19.55
C LEU A 39 24.63 10.05 -19.29
N GLY A 40 25.33 9.07 -18.71
CA GLY A 40 26.67 9.26 -18.20
C GLY A 40 26.75 10.01 -16.86
N PRO A 41 27.93 10.04 -16.22
CA PRO A 41 28.09 10.47 -14.83
C PRO A 41 27.90 11.98 -14.60
N GLU A 42 28.20 12.83 -15.58
CA GLU A 42 28.05 14.28 -15.46
C GLU A 42 26.58 14.68 -15.55
N ARG A 43 25.91 14.30 -16.65
CA ARG A 43 24.50 14.62 -16.88
C ARG A 43 23.57 13.98 -15.85
N SER A 44 23.87 12.77 -15.38
CA SER A 44 23.08 12.13 -14.31
C SER A 44 23.15 12.87 -12.98
N ARG A 45 24.27 13.56 -12.67
CA ARG A 45 24.37 14.42 -11.49
C ARG A 45 23.53 15.68 -11.65
N ASP A 46 23.61 16.32 -12.81
CA ASP A 46 22.87 17.55 -13.11
C ASP A 46 21.35 17.32 -13.12
N LEU A 47 20.91 16.17 -13.65
CA LEU A 47 19.51 15.79 -13.84
C LEU A 47 19.00 14.84 -12.75
N ARG A 48 19.69 14.72 -11.61
CA ARG A 48 19.35 13.76 -10.54
C ARG A 48 17.90 13.92 -10.05
N ARG A 49 17.42 15.16 -9.94
CA ARG A 49 16.06 15.46 -9.47
C ARG A 49 15.02 14.96 -10.49
N GLU A 50 15.25 15.22 -11.76
CA GLU A 50 14.38 14.89 -12.87
C GLU A 50 14.36 13.36 -13.10
N ILE A 51 15.52 12.70 -13.02
CA ILE A 51 15.63 11.22 -13.02
C ILE A 51 14.78 10.63 -11.89
N HIS A 52 14.92 11.16 -10.67
CA HIS A 52 14.13 10.69 -9.53
C HIS A 52 12.62 10.85 -9.77
N GLN A 53 12.18 11.98 -10.34
CA GLN A 53 10.77 12.22 -10.68
C GLN A 53 10.25 11.19 -11.71
N VAL A 54 10.99 10.95 -12.79
CA VAL A 54 10.61 9.96 -13.81
C VAL A 54 10.52 8.55 -13.22
N VAL A 55 11.49 8.17 -12.38
CA VAL A 55 11.52 6.86 -11.70
C VAL A 55 10.37 6.72 -10.72
N VAL A 56 10.07 7.75 -9.92
CA VAL A 56 8.94 7.75 -8.99
C VAL A 56 7.60 7.67 -9.73
N ALA A 57 7.47 8.35 -10.87
CA ALA A 57 6.29 8.21 -11.71
C ALA A 57 6.13 6.77 -12.23
N ALA A 58 7.23 6.08 -12.54
CA ALA A 58 7.20 4.66 -12.89
C ALA A 58 6.78 3.75 -11.72
N GLU A 59 7.20 4.05 -10.49
CA GLU A 59 6.74 3.33 -9.28
C GLU A 59 5.23 3.45 -9.09
N GLU A 60 4.63 4.58 -9.46
CA GLU A 60 3.17 4.79 -9.51
C GLU A 60 2.51 4.16 -10.75
N HIS A 61 3.24 3.32 -11.49
CA HIS A 61 2.79 2.62 -12.67
C HIS A 61 2.32 3.53 -13.81
N LEU A 62 2.76 4.79 -13.84
CA LEU A 62 2.33 5.75 -14.86
C LEU A 62 2.53 5.23 -16.30
N PRO A 63 3.69 4.66 -16.69
CA PRO A 63 3.91 4.20 -18.06
C PRO A 63 2.94 3.06 -18.44
N MET A 64 2.71 2.12 -17.51
CA MET A 64 1.79 1.00 -17.71
C MET A 64 0.33 1.46 -17.82
N ARG A 65 -0.05 2.53 -17.11
CA ARG A 65 -1.40 3.10 -17.22
C ARG A 65 -1.59 3.80 -18.56
N MET A 66 -0.58 4.56 -19.02
CA MET A 66 -0.61 5.22 -20.33
C MET A 66 -0.80 4.22 -21.47
N THR A 67 -0.06 3.10 -21.47
CA THR A 67 -0.17 2.09 -22.54
C THR A 67 -1.50 1.32 -22.53
N ARG A 68 -2.26 1.34 -21.42
CA ARG A 68 -3.57 0.69 -21.31
C ARG A 68 -4.73 1.59 -21.73
N ILE A 69 -4.55 2.91 -21.75
CA ILE A 69 -5.60 3.86 -22.13
C ILE A 69 -5.56 4.02 -23.65
N SER A 70 -6.63 3.60 -24.32
CA SER A 70 -6.78 3.74 -25.77
C SER A 70 -8.17 4.31 -26.10
N PRO A 71 -8.28 5.51 -26.72
CA PRO A 71 -7.18 6.40 -27.12
C PRO A 71 -6.59 7.18 -25.94
N LEU A 72 -5.27 7.40 -25.94
CA LEU A 72 -4.62 8.33 -25.02
C LEU A 72 -4.91 9.77 -25.47
N THR A 73 -5.50 10.58 -24.60
CA THR A 73 -5.90 11.98 -24.90
C THR A 73 -5.23 12.98 -23.95
N ALA A 74 -5.24 14.27 -24.30
CA ALA A 74 -4.74 15.34 -23.41
C ALA A 74 -5.46 15.37 -22.06
N SER A 75 -6.78 15.14 -22.05
CA SER A 75 -7.57 15.05 -20.80
C SER A 75 -7.17 13.85 -19.94
N SER A 76 -6.88 12.70 -20.57
CA SER A 76 -6.37 11.53 -19.85
C SER A 76 -5.02 11.80 -19.20
N LEU A 77 -4.12 12.51 -19.90
CA LEU A 77 -2.81 12.91 -19.35
C LEU A 77 -2.93 13.93 -18.22
N ALA A 78 -3.83 14.91 -18.34
CA ALA A 78 -4.13 15.87 -17.27
C ALA A 78 -4.61 15.16 -15.99
N ASN A 79 -5.51 14.16 -16.14
CA ASN A 79 -6.00 13.36 -15.01
C ASN A 79 -4.87 12.54 -14.36
N LEU A 80 -4.05 11.85 -15.17
CA LEU A 80 -2.90 11.09 -14.66
C LEU A 80 -1.89 11.98 -13.92
N SER A 81 -1.64 13.18 -14.43
CA SER A 81 -0.80 14.18 -13.77
C SER A 81 -1.38 14.62 -12.42
N SER A 82 -2.68 14.92 -12.37
CA SER A 82 -3.36 15.30 -11.13
C SER A 82 -3.31 14.19 -10.08
N GLU A 83 -3.56 12.95 -10.48
CA GLU A 83 -3.46 11.79 -9.60
C GLU A 83 -2.03 11.57 -9.09
N LEU A 84 -1.03 11.74 -9.95
CA LEU A 84 0.38 11.65 -9.57
C LEU A 84 0.76 12.75 -8.56
N ALA A 85 0.28 13.97 -8.77
CA ALA A 85 0.45 15.08 -7.84
C ALA A 85 -0.15 14.75 -6.46
N ALA A 86 -1.38 14.24 -6.42
CA ALA A 86 -2.06 13.86 -5.19
C ALA A 86 -1.37 12.68 -4.47
N ALA A 87 -0.95 11.66 -5.20
CA ALA A 87 -0.33 10.45 -4.63
C ALA A 87 1.02 10.75 -3.98
N ARG A 88 1.84 11.62 -4.60
CA ARG A 88 3.21 11.93 -4.15
C ARG A 88 3.36 13.28 -3.44
N GLY A 89 2.29 14.07 -3.34
CA GLY A 89 2.33 15.42 -2.77
C GLY A 89 3.21 16.37 -3.58
N TRP A 90 3.25 16.18 -4.91
CA TRP A 90 4.02 17.04 -5.80
C TRP A 90 3.25 18.29 -6.18
N SER A 91 3.98 19.34 -6.59
CA SER A 91 3.33 20.46 -7.26
C SER A 91 2.72 20.00 -8.59
N PRO A 92 1.58 20.59 -9.03
CA PRO A 92 0.96 20.25 -10.31
C PRO A 92 1.95 20.30 -11.47
N GLN A 93 2.80 21.33 -11.51
CA GLN A 93 3.83 21.51 -12.54
C GLN A 93 4.87 20.37 -12.57
N THR A 94 5.23 19.81 -11.40
CA THR A 94 6.18 18.70 -11.31
C THR A 94 5.58 17.41 -11.85
N ALA A 95 4.34 17.12 -11.45
CA ALA A 95 3.63 15.93 -11.91
C ALA A 95 3.35 16.00 -13.41
N GLU A 96 2.98 17.18 -13.90
CA GLU A 96 2.75 17.43 -15.33
C GLU A 96 4.02 17.21 -16.14
N ARG A 97 5.15 17.78 -15.71
CA ARG A 97 6.44 17.58 -16.37
C ARG A 97 6.83 16.10 -16.44
N ALA A 98 6.73 15.37 -15.34
CA ALA A 98 7.04 13.94 -15.32
C ALA A 98 6.10 13.15 -16.25
N THR A 99 4.81 13.51 -16.30
CA THR A 99 3.81 12.89 -17.16
C THR A 99 4.09 13.17 -18.64
N ARG A 100 4.43 14.41 -19.00
CA ARG A 100 4.84 14.80 -20.37
C ARG A 100 6.09 14.05 -20.81
N THR A 101 7.11 13.95 -19.95
CA THR A 101 8.34 13.20 -20.24
C THR A 101 8.05 11.73 -20.53
N TRP A 102 7.16 11.10 -19.77
CA TRP A 102 6.75 9.72 -20.03
C TRP A 102 5.93 9.56 -21.31
N ALA A 103 4.98 10.47 -21.58
CA ALA A 103 4.20 10.45 -22.81
C ALA A 103 5.12 10.56 -24.05
N ALA A 104 6.07 11.50 -24.04
CA ALA A 104 7.07 11.65 -25.10
C ALA A 104 8.00 10.43 -25.22
N ALA A 105 8.38 9.82 -24.09
CA ALA A 105 9.22 8.62 -24.12
C ALA A 105 8.49 7.38 -24.69
N LEU A 106 7.16 7.34 -24.59
CA LEU A 106 6.30 6.30 -25.16
C LEU A 106 5.86 6.59 -26.61
N GLY A 107 6.37 7.66 -27.23
CA GLY A 107 6.05 8.03 -28.62
C GLY A 107 4.80 8.89 -28.79
N HIS A 108 4.29 9.48 -27.72
CA HIS A 108 3.15 10.42 -27.75
C HIS A 108 3.60 11.89 -27.71
N ASP A 109 4.60 12.24 -28.51
CA ASP A 109 5.22 13.58 -28.51
C ASP A 109 4.23 14.71 -28.76
N HIS A 110 3.27 14.49 -29.67
CA HIS A 110 2.20 15.46 -29.96
C HIS A 110 1.40 15.83 -28.70
N LEU A 111 1.11 14.86 -27.83
CA LEU A 111 0.39 15.12 -26.58
C LEU A 111 1.28 15.79 -25.53
N ALA A 112 2.60 15.54 -25.54
CA ALA A 112 3.52 16.14 -24.58
C ALA A 112 3.72 17.65 -24.80
N VAL A 113 3.58 18.11 -26.05
CA VAL A 113 3.72 19.52 -26.43
C VAL A 113 2.39 20.28 -26.36
N THR A 114 1.26 19.59 -26.48
CA THR A 114 -0.07 20.20 -26.40
C THR A 114 -0.32 20.78 -25.01
N ASP A 115 -0.95 21.95 -24.93
CA ASP A 115 -1.41 22.51 -23.67
C ASP A 115 -2.54 21.64 -23.10
N TRP A 116 -2.34 21.18 -21.87
CA TRP A 116 -3.33 20.35 -21.21
C TRP A 116 -4.38 21.25 -20.56
N PRO A 117 -5.67 20.90 -20.68
CA PRO A 117 -6.67 21.62 -19.93
C PRO A 117 -6.31 21.56 -18.45
N PRO A 118 -6.49 22.66 -17.68
CA PRO A 118 -6.34 22.58 -16.23
C PRO A 118 -7.21 21.41 -15.78
N ALA A 119 -6.60 20.47 -15.04
CA ALA A 119 -7.30 19.29 -14.58
C ALA A 119 -8.61 19.78 -13.97
N ALA A 120 -9.73 19.41 -14.60
CA ALA A 120 -11.03 19.74 -14.06
C ALA A 120 -10.95 19.26 -12.62
N GLN A 121 -11.09 20.18 -11.67
CA GLN A 121 -11.22 19.79 -10.29
C GLN A 121 -12.43 18.89 -10.30
N VAL A 122 -12.20 17.57 -10.32
CA VAL A 122 -13.25 16.61 -10.13
C VAL A 122 -13.60 16.89 -8.70
N GLU A 123 -14.56 17.81 -8.51
CA GLU A 123 -15.31 17.94 -7.30
C GLU A 123 -15.75 16.51 -7.06
N HIS A 124 -15.06 15.85 -6.13
CA HIS A 124 -15.65 14.75 -5.43
C HIS A 124 -16.92 15.36 -4.88
N VAL A 125 -18.02 15.11 -5.58
CA VAL A 125 -19.38 15.23 -5.09
C VAL A 125 -19.38 14.32 -3.87
N ALA A 126 -18.90 14.86 -2.76
CA ALA A 126 -19.15 14.32 -1.46
C ALA A 126 -20.66 14.33 -1.40
N SER A 127 -21.25 13.14 -1.51
CA SER A 127 -22.67 12.92 -1.31
C SER A 127 -23.04 13.53 0.03
N ARG A 128 -23.45 14.80 0.00
CA ARG A 128 -24.00 15.51 1.14
C ARG A 128 -25.30 14.78 1.42
N PRO A 129 -25.47 14.12 2.58
CA PRO A 129 -26.75 13.53 2.91
C PRO A 129 -27.81 14.64 2.84
N PRO A 130 -28.98 14.39 2.23
CA PRO A 130 -30.02 15.39 2.12
C PRO A 130 -30.38 15.88 3.52
N ALA A 131 -30.39 17.21 3.69
CA ALA A 131 -30.86 17.82 4.91
C ALA A 131 -32.31 17.41 5.13
N SER A 132 -32.55 16.64 6.19
CA SER A 132 -33.90 16.42 6.72
C SER A 132 -34.49 17.79 7.04
N THR A 133 -35.43 18.21 6.20
CA THR A 133 -36.27 19.37 6.44
C THR A 133 -37.34 18.91 7.41
N THR A 134 -37.19 19.21 8.69
CA THR A 134 -38.24 19.00 9.69
C THR A 134 -39.29 20.09 9.51
N PRO A 135 -40.58 19.78 9.27
CA PRO A 135 -41.62 20.79 9.25
C PRO A 135 -41.89 21.28 10.68
N ALA A 136 -42.00 22.60 10.81
CA ALA A 136 -42.47 23.26 12.02
C ALA A 136 -43.95 22.91 12.23
N VAL A 137 -44.26 22.24 13.33
CA VAL A 137 -45.63 22.12 13.85
C VAL A 137 -45.76 23.12 14.99
N ASP A 138 -46.67 24.04 14.78
CA ASP A 138 -47.20 25.00 15.74
C ASP A 138 -48.05 24.22 16.76
N GLU A 139 -47.69 24.20 18.04
CA GLU A 139 -48.53 23.59 19.07
C GLU A 139 -48.65 24.49 20.31
N THR A 140 -49.92 24.79 20.55
CA THR A 140 -50.57 25.63 21.54
C THR A 140 -50.20 25.33 23.00
N ALA A 141 -50.22 26.40 23.81
CA ALA A 141 -49.91 26.45 25.23
C ALA A 141 -50.84 25.62 26.14
N LEU A 142 -50.27 24.94 27.16
CA LEU A 142 -50.73 24.72 28.56
C LEU A 142 -49.85 23.63 29.26
N PRO A 143 -49.95 23.39 30.59
CA PRO A 143 -49.47 24.09 31.79
C PRO A 143 -48.17 23.45 32.39
N PRO A 144 -47.57 23.97 33.49
CA PRO A 144 -46.25 23.53 33.97
C PRO A 144 -46.30 22.13 34.62
N GLN A 145 -45.54 21.18 34.06
CA GLN A 145 -45.25 19.89 34.68
C GLN A 145 -43.90 19.88 35.42
N PRO A 146 -43.81 19.11 36.52
CA PRO A 146 -42.72 19.17 37.50
C PRO A 146 -41.39 18.74 36.90
N THR A 147 -40.34 19.46 37.29
CA THR A 147 -38.94 19.21 37.00
C THR A 147 -38.59 17.73 37.24
N PRO A 148 -38.16 16.98 36.21
CA PRO A 148 -37.55 15.69 36.47
C PRO A 148 -36.23 15.95 37.19
N VAL A 149 -36.14 15.40 38.40
CA VAL A 149 -34.91 15.18 39.14
C VAL A 149 -33.85 14.71 38.16
N VAL A 150 -32.75 15.45 38.07
CA VAL A 150 -31.53 15.08 37.36
C VAL A 150 -30.94 13.86 38.08
N ALA A 151 -31.52 12.70 37.81
CA ALA A 151 -30.98 11.42 38.20
C ALA A 151 -29.80 11.12 37.28
N GLY A 152 -28.60 11.16 37.85
CA GLY A 152 -27.47 10.34 37.41
C GLY A 152 -27.08 10.51 35.94
N ARG A 153 -26.39 11.61 35.63
CA ARG A 153 -25.48 11.69 34.49
C ARG A 153 -24.22 10.86 34.75
N ASP A 154 -24.40 9.60 35.11
CA ASP A 154 -23.39 8.57 35.33
C ASP A 154 -23.82 7.26 34.65
N SER A 155 -24.38 7.37 33.44
CA SER A 155 -24.29 6.29 32.45
C SER A 155 -23.06 6.54 31.57
N ARG A 156 -21.88 6.66 32.21
CA ARG A 156 -20.63 6.20 31.58
C ARG A 156 -20.77 4.69 31.51
N ASN A 157 -21.48 4.23 30.48
CA ASN A 157 -21.44 2.85 30.03
C ASN A 157 -19.96 2.48 29.91
N SER A 158 -19.50 1.76 30.93
CA SER A 158 -18.18 1.18 31.03
C SER A 158 -18.10 -0.06 30.13
N ALA A 159 -18.66 0.05 28.93
CA ALA A 159 -18.22 -0.76 27.82
C ALA A 159 -16.83 -0.22 27.51
N THR A 160 -15.83 -0.88 28.09
CA THR A 160 -14.41 -0.69 27.82
C THR A 160 -14.29 -0.55 26.30
N GLU A 161 -14.18 0.69 25.82
CA GLU A 161 -14.04 0.96 24.39
C GLU A 161 -12.77 0.22 23.99
N LEU A 162 -12.93 -0.90 23.28
CA LEU A 162 -11.84 -1.81 22.98
C LEU A 162 -10.72 -0.98 22.36
N ALA A 163 -9.67 -0.75 23.14
CA ALA A 163 -8.63 0.20 22.78
C ALA A 163 -7.73 -0.49 21.74
N TRP A 164 -8.10 -0.34 20.47
CA TRP A 164 -7.31 -0.87 19.37
C TRP A 164 -5.89 -0.32 19.42
N PRO A 165 -4.86 -1.19 19.29
CA PRO A 165 -3.48 -0.71 19.31
C PRO A 165 -3.26 0.26 18.15
N LYS A 166 -2.53 1.34 18.42
CA LYS A 166 -2.26 2.39 17.42
C LYS A 166 -1.52 1.77 16.23
N PRO A 167 -2.13 1.69 15.04
CA PRO A 167 -1.51 1.07 13.89
C PRO A 167 -0.31 1.89 13.40
N ASN A 168 0.60 1.23 12.69
CA ASN A 168 1.63 1.95 11.94
C ASN A 168 0.95 2.93 10.97
N ARG A 169 1.38 4.20 10.98
CA ARG A 169 0.81 5.28 10.16
C ARG A 169 0.67 4.90 8.68
N ARG A 170 1.60 4.13 8.14
CA ARG A 170 1.55 3.64 6.75
C ARG A 170 0.41 2.64 6.53
N LEU A 171 0.29 1.63 7.40
CA LEU A 171 -0.78 0.63 7.30
C LEU A 171 -2.15 1.26 7.50
N ARG A 172 -2.27 2.19 8.44
CA ARG A 172 -3.50 2.94 8.68
C ARG A 172 -3.96 3.68 7.42
N LYS A 173 -3.07 4.40 6.74
CA LYS A 173 -3.41 5.16 5.53
C LYS A 173 -3.89 4.26 4.39
N VAL A 174 -3.32 3.07 4.27
CA VAL A 174 -3.67 2.12 3.20
C VAL A 174 -4.96 1.36 3.51
N HIS A 175 -5.21 1.08 4.79
CA HIS A 175 -6.38 0.34 5.27
C HIS A 175 -7.30 1.23 6.11
N GLU A 176 -7.64 2.43 5.61
CA GLU A 176 -8.68 3.25 6.26
C GLU A 176 -10.06 2.63 6.07
N ARG A 177 -10.24 1.92 4.94
CA ARG A 177 -11.45 1.18 4.60
C ARG A 177 -11.10 -0.25 4.20
N SER A 178 -12.00 -1.18 4.49
CA SER A 178 -11.95 -2.56 4.00
C SER A 178 -12.17 -2.62 2.49
N THR A 179 -11.95 -3.79 1.88
CA THR A 179 -12.36 -4.01 0.47
C THR A 179 -13.86 -3.87 0.25
N THR A 180 -14.67 -4.04 1.30
CA THR A 180 -16.13 -3.81 1.28
C THR A 180 -16.51 -2.35 1.54
N GLY A 181 -15.55 -1.47 1.83
CA GLY A 181 -15.79 -0.05 2.10
C GLY A 181 -16.10 0.30 3.56
N GLU A 182 -16.10 -0.68 4.47
CA GLU A 182 -16.30 -0.46 5.90
C GLU A 182 -15.11 0.24 6.56
N PRO A 183 -15.33 1.08 7.58
CA PRO A 183 -14.24 1.67 8.34
C PRO A 183 -13.46 0.60 9.11
N VAL A 184 -12.13 0.65 9.02
CA VAL A 184 -11.26 -0.26 9.75
C VAL A 184 -11.06 0.24 11.18
N LEU A 185 -11.35 -0.61 12.16
CA LEU A 185 -11.23 -0.35 13.59
C LEU A 185 -9.78 -0.44 14.06
N GLY A 186 -9.03 -1.42 13.54
CA GLY A 186 -7.62 -1.64 13.84
C GLY A 186 -6.92 -2.40 12.73
N VAL A 187 -5.63 -2.17 12.54
CA VAL A 187 -4.83 -2.88 11.53
C VAL A 187 -3.44 -3.21 12.04
N VAL A 188 -3.00 -4.44 11.82
CA VAL A 188 -1.66 -4.91 12.20
C VAL A 188 -1.00 -5.70 11.08
N GLN A 189 0.33 -5.71 11.09
CA GLN A 189 1.10 -6.57 10.19
C GLN A 189 1.05 -8.01 10.68
N THR A 190 0.87 -8.94 9.74
CA THR A 190 0.75 -10.37 9.99
C THR A 190 1.57 -11.20 9.01
N TYR A 191 1.67 -12.49 9.34
CA TYR A 191 2.35 -13.50 8.55
C TYR A 191 1.38 -14.65 8.31
N ALA A 192 1.13 -15.01 7.06
CA ALA A 192 0.33 -16.16 6.69
C ALA A 192 1.23 -17.27 6.11
N GLY A 193 0.88 -18.53 6.37
CA GLY A 193 1.58 -19.70 5.84
C GLY A 193 2.40 -20.44 6.90
N ILE A 194 3.70 -20.60 6.65
CA ILE A 194 4.60 -21.39 7.51
C ILE A 194 4.64 -20.78 8.92
N PRO A 195 4.47 -21.58 9.99
CA PRO A 195 4.62 -21.07 11.34
C PRO A 195 6.00 -20.43 11.56
N LEU A 196 6.05 -19.25 12.20
CA LEU A 196 7.29 -18.55 12.50
C LEU A 196 8.38 -19.44 13.13
N PRO A 197 8.07 -20.36 14.08
CA PRO A 197 9.07 -21.30 14.59
C PRO A 197 9.61 -22.25 13.52
N ALA A 198 8.75 -22.76 12.64
CA ALA A 198 9.17 -23.62 11.52
C ALA A 198 9.99 -22.85 10.48
N PHE A 199 9.63 -21.59 10.20
CA PHE A 199 10.41 -20.70 9.33
C PHE A 199 11.81 -20.42 9.91
N ALA A 200 11.89 -20.12 11.21
CA ALA A 200 13.16 -19.91 11.90
C ALA A 200 14.03 -21.17 11.91
N ALA A 201 13.42 -22.33 12.20
CA ALA A 201 14.11 -23.63 12.15
C ALA A 201 14.65 -23.93 10.74
N ALA A 202 13.82 -23.75 9.70
CA ALA A 202 14.24 -23.98 8.33
C ALA A 202 15.36 -23.01 7.89
N THR A 203 15.28 -21.75 8.31
CA THR A 203 16.35 -20.77 8.07
C THR A 203 17.65 -21.18 8.76
N ALA A 204 17.58 -21.63 10.01
CA ALA A 204 18.75 -22.13 10.74
C ALA A 204 19.38 -23.34 10.06
N VAL A 205 18.57 -24.31 9.60
CA VAL A 205 19.05 -25.48 8.85
C VAL A 205 19.77 -25.06 7.57
N VAL A 206 19.21 -24.12 6.80
CA VAL A 206 19.83 -23.61 5.57
C VAL A 206 21.16 -22.91 5.87
N LEU A 207 21.21 -22.08 6.91
CA LEU A 207 22.44 -21.38 7.30
C LEU A 207 23.53 -22.33 7.78
N ILE A 208 23.17 -23.34 8.60
CA ILE A 208 24.11 -24.36 9.07
C ILE A 208 24.63 -25.17 7.87
N GLY A 209 23.74 -25.61 6.98
CA GLY A 209 24.10 -26.35 5.78
C GLY A 209 25.03 -25.56 4.87
N LEU A 210 24.76 -24.27 4.65
CA LEU A 210 25.62 -23.37 3.89
C LEU A 210 27.00 -23.20 4.55
N THR A 211 27.02 -23.03 5.87
CA THR A 211 28.27 -22.89 6.64
C THR A 211 29.12 -24.15 6.53
N VAL A 212 28.53 -25.34 6.71
CA VAL A 212 29.22 -26.62 6.56
C VAL A 212 29.73 -26.78 5.13
N ALA A 213 28.91 -26.46 4.13
CA ALA A 213 29.31 -26.53 2.72
C ALA A 213 30.51 -25.62 2.41
N LEU A 214 30.53 -24.40 2.93
CA LEU A 214 31.65 -23.47 2.76
C LEU A 214 32.96 -23.96 3.39
N VAL A 215 32.89 -24.66 4.52
CA VAL A 215 34.06 -25.22 5.21
C VAL A 215 34.60 -26.46 4.50
N VAL A 216 33.72 -27.32 3.98
CA VAL A 216 34.10 -28.64 3.43
C VAL A 216 34.43 -28.58 1.94
N THR A 217 33.82 -27.66 1.18
CA THR A 217 34.00 -27.62 -0.28
C THR A 217 35.21 -26.77 -0.69
N PRO A 218 35.99 -27.22 -1.69
CA PRO A 218 37.03 -26.39 -2.29
C PRO A 218 36.41 -25.12 -2.92
N PRO A 219 37.20 -24.06 -3.20
CA PRO A 219 36.68 -22.76 -3.64
C PRO A 219 35.75 -22.81 -4.86
N VAL A 220 35.93 -23.78 -5.75
CA VAL A 220 35.05 -24.02 -6.91
C VAL A 220 33.63 -24.43 -6.49
N GLY A 221 33.47 -25.10 -5.35
CA GLY A 221 32.18 -25.50 -4.79
C GLY A 221 31.40 -24.37 -4.11
N TRP A 222 32.05 -23.24 -3.80
CA TRP A 222 31.39 -22.10 -3.14
C TRP A 222 30.32 -21.46 -4.02
N ALA A 223 30.52 -21.43 -5.35
CA ALA A 223 29.53 -20.92 -6.28
C ALA A 223 28.24 -21.76 -6.25
N ILE A 224 28.37 -23.09 -6.18
CA ILE A 224 27.24 -24.02 -6.11
C ILE A 224 26.52 -23.88 -4.77
N ALA A 225 27.28 -23.85 -3.67
CA ALA A 225 26.72 -23.66 -2.32
C ALA A 225 25.98 -22.32 -2.21
N GLY A 226 26.57 -21.24 -2.75
CA GLY A 226 25.95 -19.92 -2.81
C GLY A 226 24.64 -19.90 -3.60
N ALA A 227 24.62 -20.52 -4.78
CA ALA A 227 23.41 -20.63 -5.59
C ALA A 227 22.30 -21.45 -4.88
N ALA A 228 22.66 -22.57 -4.26
CA ALA A 228 21.73 -23.39 -3.48
C ALA A 228 21.17 -22.62 -2.27
N GLY A 229 22.02 -21.88 -1.55
CA GLY A 229 21.60 -21.03 -0.44
C GLY A 229 20.63 -19.92 -0.88
N ALA A 230 20.91 -19.26 -2.01
CA ALA A 230 20.03 -18.24 -2.58
C ALA A 230 18.66 -18.81 -2.99
N LEU A 231 18.63 -20.00 -3.61
CA LEU A 231 17.39 -20.71 -3.95
C LEU A 231 16.59 -21.09 -2.71
N ALA A 232 17.24 -21.64 -1.69
CA ALA A 232 16.60 -22.00 -0.43
C ALA A 232 16.00 -20.77 0.28
N ALA A 233 16.77 -19.66 0.35
CA ALA A 233 16.29 -18.40 0.91
C ALA A 233 15.09 -17.84 0.11
N ARG A 234 15.12 -17.94 -1.22
CA ARG A 234 14.00 -17.53 -2.08
C ARG A 234 12.76 -18.41 -1.86
N GLY A 235 12.93 -19.72 -1.72
CA GLY A 235 11.85 -20.65 -1.40
C GLY A 235 11.20 -20.30 -0.05
N LEU A 236 12.00 -20.14 1.00
CA LEU A 236 11.52 -19.78 2.34
C LEU A 236 10.78 -18.44 2.34
N THR A 237 11.36 -17.40 1.75
CA THR A 237 10.73 -16.07 1.69
C THR A 237 9.45 -16.06 0.85
N SER A 238 9.35 -16.89 -0.19
CA SER A 238 8.11 -17.03 -0.97
C SER A 238 6.97 -17.71 -0.20
N ALA A 239 7.32 -18.60 0.74
CA ALA A 239 6.35 -19.30 1.58
C ALA A 239 5.85 -18.43 2.75
N ALA A 240 6.64 -17.44 3.19
CA ALA A 240 6.22 -16.44 4.16
C ALA A 240 5.38 -15.36 3.46
N LYS A 241 4.05 -15.48 3.53
CA LYS A 241 3.14 -14.48 2.96
C LYS A 241 2.92 -13.37 3.98
N PHE A 242 3.60 -12.24 3.79
CA PHE A 242 3.36 -11.05 4.59
C PHE A 242 1.99 -10.45 4.25
N GLY A 243 1.29 -9.92 5.25
CA GLY A 243 -0.01 -9.31 5.07
C GLY A 243 -0.32 -8.24 6.10
N ALA A 244 -1.48 -7.61 5.91
CA ALA A 244 -2.13 -6.82 6.94
C ALA A 244 -3.43 -7.51 7.34
N LEU A 245 -3.68 -7.58 8.64
CA LEU A 245 -4.94 -8.04 9.20
C LEU A 245 -5.68 -6.81 9.74
N ALA A 246 -6.84 -6.53 9.16
CA ALA A 246 -7.70 -5.41 9.48
C ALA A 246 -8.97 -5.91 10.17
N ALA A 247 -9.32 -5.30 11.29
CA ALA A 247 -10.57 -5.53 12.00
C ALA A 247 -11.63 -4.51 11.57
N THR A 248 -12.84 -4.99 11.32
CA THR A 248 -14.00 -4.19 10.88
C THR A 248 -15.18 -4.44 11.82
N SER A 249 -16.29 -3.74 11.62
CA SER A 249 -17.53 -4.00 12.38
C SER A 249 -18.06 -5.42 12.16
N THR A 250 -17.96 -5.93 10.93
CA THR A 250 -18.59 -7.20 10.51
C THR A 250 -17.66 -8.41 10.61
N GLY A 251 -16.34 -8.21 10.58
CA GLY A 251 -15.40 -9.32 10.68
C GLY A 251 -13.93 -8.92 10.65
N LEU A 252 -13.10 -9.89 10.26
CA LEU A 252 -11.69 -9.69 9.95
C LEU A 252 -11.47 -9.75 8.44
N GLU A 253 -10.51 -8.95 7.99
CA GLU A 253 -10.01 -8.96 6.62
C GLU A 253 -8.49 -9.09 6.62
N HIS A 254 -7.98 -10.10 5.91
CA HIS A 254 -6.56 -10.28 5.67
C HIS A 254 -6.20 -9.90 4.23
N VAL A 255 -5.38 -8.87 4.06
CA VAL A 255 -4.88 -8.41 2.77
C VAL A 255 -3.42 -8.82 2.61
N PRO A 256 -3.09 -9.74 1.69
CA PRO A 256 -1.71 -10.10 1.39
C PRO A 256 -0.94 -8.91 0.82
N TYR A 257 0.36 -8.85 1.09
CA TYR A 257 1.26 -7.87 0.52
C TYR A 257 2.32 -8.52 -0.36
N VAL A 258 2.83 -7.75 -1.32
CA VAL A 258 4.09 -8.07 -1.99
C VAL A 258 5.24 -7.96 -0.97
N LEU A 259 6.33 -8.73 -1.17
CA LEU A 259 7.56 -8.70 -0.38
C LEU A 259 7.87 -7.30 0.14
N ASN A 260 8.14 -7.19 1.45
CA ASN A 260 8.43 -5.95 2.18
C ASN A 260 7.25 -4.98 2.36
N MET A 261 6.01 -5.46 2.40
CA MET A 261 4.82 -4.63 2.70
C MET A 261 4.65 -3.41 1.77
N ARG A 262 5.15 -3.49 0.53
CA ARG A 262 5.16 -2.34 -0.39
C ARG A 262 3.82 -2.10 -1.06
N ARG A 263 3.13 -3.17 -1.48
CA ARG A 263 1.88 -3.09 -2.22
C ARG A 263 0.88 -4.12 -1.69
N PRO A 264 -0.32 -3.68 -1.27
CA PRO A 264 -1.41 -4.60 -0.94
C PRO A 264 -1.94 -5.28 -2.20
N LYS A 265 -2.36 -6.53 -2.07
CA LYS A 265 -3.06 -7.31 -3.10
C LYS A 265 -4.52 -7.47 -2.69
N PHE A 266 -5.30 -6.41 -2.88
CA PHE A 266 -6.72 -6.38 -2.52
C PHE A 266 -7.55 -7.42 -3.28
N ASP A 267 -7.13 -7.80 -4.49
CA ASP A 267 -7.68 -8.90 -5.28
C ASP A 267 -7.52 -10.28 -4.60
N GLN A 268 -6.61 -10.39 -3.63
CA GLN A 268 -6.34 -11.60 -2.86
C GLN A 268 -6.75 -11.46 -1.38
N ALA A 269 -7.46 -10.39 -1.05
CA ALA A 269 -8.00 -10.18 0.28
C ALA A 269 -8.97 -11.31 0.63
N VAL A 270 -8.92 -11.74 1.89
CA VAL A 270 -9.86 -12.73 2.41
C VAL A 270 -10.49 -12.16 3.65
N SER A 271 -11.81 -12.12 3.65
CA SER A 271 -12.63 -11.65 4.77
C SER A 271 -13.35 -12.83 5.40
N ALA A 272 -13.53 -12.80 6.71
CA ALA A 272 -14.34 -13.76 7.44
C ALA A 272 -15.18 -13.03 8.49
N PRO A 273 -16.47 -13.39 8.65
CA PRO A 273 -17.30 -12.84 9.72
C PRO A 273 -16.75 -13.26 11.08
N TRP A 274 -17.04 -12.49 12.12
CA TRP A 274 -16.55 -12.78 13.49
C TRP A 274 -16.88 -14.19 13.98
N SER A 275 -18.00 -14.78 13.55
CA SER A 275 -18.42 -16.14 13.87
C SER A 275 -17.49 -17.23 13.32
N GLU A 276 -16.70 -16.93 12.29
CA GLU A 276 -15.72 -17.84 11.68
C GLU A 276 -14.29 -17.58 12.14
N VAL A 277 -14.09 -16.57 13.00
CA VAL A 277 -12.77 -16.19 13.51
C VAL A 277 -12.49 -16.95 14.80
N ARG A 278 -11.35 -17.62 14.85
CA ARG A 278 -10.82 -18.23 16.10
C ARG A 278 -9.46 -17.64 16.39
N THR A 279 -9.20 -17.33 17.65
CA THR A 279 -7.93 -16.72 18.05
C THR A 279 -7.32 -17.43 19.23
N GLU A 280 -6.07 -17.84 19.08
CA GLU A 280 -5.22 -18.39 20.13
C GLU A 280 -4.16 -17.33 20.48
N VAL A 281 -4.27 -16.75 21.67
CA VAL A 281 -3.34 -15.71 22.14
C VAL A 281 -2.12 -16.36 22.77
N GLY A 282 -0.93 -16.02 22.27
CA GLY A 282 0.34 -16.57 22.75
C GLY A 282 1.51 -15.58 22.60
N SER A 283 2.73 -16.08 22.64
CA SER A 283 3.93 -15.28 22.29
C SER A 283 3.91 -14.85 20.82
N VAL A 284 3.42 -15.73 19.96
CA VAL A 284 2.96 -15.45 18.60
C VAL A 284 1.50 -15.87 18.57
N SER A 285 0.59 -14.90 18.52
CA SER A 285 -0.84 -15.20 18.47
C SER A 285 -1.21 -15.75 17.10
N VAL A 286 -2.13 -16.68 17.07
CA VAL A 286 -2.63 -17.33 15.86
C VAL A 286 -4.10 -16.96 15.70
N VAL A 287 -4.44 -16.41 14.55
CA VAL A 287 -5.81 -16.11 14.13
C VAL A 287 -6.15 -17.04 12.98
N GLU A 288 -7.16 -17.88 13.17
CA GLU A 288 -7.74 -18.73 12.13
C GLU A 288 -8.99 -18.04 11.58
N MET A 289 -9.05 -17.86 10.27
CA MET A 289 -10.20 -17.26 9.58
C MET A 289 -10.31 -17.83 8.16
N ALA A 290 -11.51 -18.16 7.71
CA ALA A 290 -11.76 -18.69 6.36
C ALA A 290 -10.79 -19.83 5.94
N GLY A 291 -10.51 -20.76 6.88
CA GLY A 291 -9.57 -21.88 6.66
C GLY A 291 -8.09 -21.48 6.54
N ARG A 292 -7.73 -20.22 6.83
CA ARG A 292 -6.35 -19.73 6.82
C ARG A 292 -5.85 -19.51 8.23
N ARG A 293 -4.62 -19.95 8.47
CA ARG A 293 -3.86 -19.66 9.69
C ARG A 293 -3.00 -18.40 9.49
N ILE A 294 -3.25 -17.38 10.29
CA ILE A 294 -2.56 -16.09 10.24
C ILE A 294 -1.87 -15.87 11.59
N GLN A 295 -0.62 -15.45 11.57
CA GLN A 295 0.18 -15.19 12.76
C GLN A 295 0.35 -13.70 13.00
N VAL A 296 0.09 -13.30 14.24
CA VAL A 296 0.24 -11.94 14.74
C VAL A 296 1.46 -11.92 15.66
N GLY A 297 2.43 -11.07 15.34
CA GLY A 297 3.68 -10.99 16.10
C GLY A 297 3.48 -10.45 17.54
N PRO A 298 4.45 -10.68 18.44
CA PRO A 298 4.35 -10.35 19.87
C PRO A 298 4.05 -8.86 20.15
N ARG A 299 4.59 -7.96 19.32
CA ARG A 299 4.35 -6.50 19.43
C ARG A 299 2.88 -6.11 19.20
N ASN A 300 2.10 -6.97 18.57
CA ASN A 300 0.71 -6.76 18.22
C ASN A 300 -0.23 -7.63 19.08
N ARG A 301 0.23 -8.14 20.23
CA ARG A 301 -0.55 -9.01 21.11
C ARG A 301 -1.90 -8.40 21.53
N ALA A 302 -1.92 -7.11 21.86
CA ALA A 302 -3.15 -6.40 22.21
C ALA A 302 -4.21 -6.44 21.09
N PHE A 303 -3.79 -6.50 19.82
CA PHE A 303 -4.71 -6.68 18.69
C PHE A 303 -5.32 -8.08 18.72
N ALA A 304 -4.52 -9.11 18.97
CA ALA A 304 -5.02 -10.49 19.04
C ALA A 304 -5.96 -10.70 20.24
N GLU A 305 -5.69 -10.06 21.38
CA GLU A 305 -6.57 -10.08 22.55
C GLU A 305 -7.92 -9.41 22.23
N ALA A 306 -7.90 -8.23 21.61
CA ALA A 306 -9.09 -7.54 21.12
C ALA A 306 -9.92 -8.40 20.14
N VAL A 307 -9.24 -9.08 19.21
CA VAL A 307 -9.88 -10.01 18.27
C VAL A 307 -10.50 -11.20 18.99
N ALA A 308 -9.80 -11.79 19.97
CA ALA A 308 -10.29 -12.92 20.73
C ALA A 308 -11.54 -12.55 21.55
N GLU A 309 -11.56 -11.36 22.15
CA GLU A 309 -12.72 -10.83 22.88
C GLU A 309 -13.94 -10.63 21.97
N LEU A 310 -13.75 -10.05 20.78
CA LEU A 310 -14.82 -9.82 19.82
C LEU A 310 -15.36 -11.10 19.17
N ALA A 311 -14.47 -12.07 18.90
CA ALA A 311 -14.86 -13.36 18.35
C ALA A 311 -15.55 -14.24 19.40
N GLY A 312 -15.06 -14.22 20.64
CA GLY A 312 -15.60 -15.02 21.74
C GLY A 312 -16.91 -14.48 22.33
N GLY A 313 -17.11 -13.16 22.34
CA GLY A 313 -18.34 -12.54 22.86
C GLY A 313 -19.57 -12.66 21.95
N ARG A 314 -19.43 -13.27 20.77
CA ARG A 314 -20.49 -13.39 19.75
C ARG A 314 -20.84 -14.84 19.37
N ALA A 315 -20.20 -15.82 19.99
CA ALA A 315 -20.54 -17.24 19.88
C ALA A 315 -21.72 -17.58 20.80
#